data_AF-A0A430M9I2-F1
#
_entry.id   AF-A0A430M9I2-F1
#
_cell.length_a   1.000
_cell.length_b   1.000
_cell.length_c   1.000
_cell.angle_alpha   90.00
_cell.angle_beta   90.00
_cell.angle_gamma   90.00
#
_symmetry.space_group_name_H-M   'P 1'
#
loop_
_entity.id
_entity.type
_entity.pdbx_description
1 polymer ?
#
loop_
_entity_poly.entity_id
_entity_poly.type
_entity_poly.pdbx_seq_one_letter_code
_entity_poly.pdbx_strand_id
1 'polypeptide(L)'
;MFSKPPEMFWNSSMQQLSPAADNLRLFSGTEQAGLRAALDQFASLPNLRHSILWTTHLLGLFELMNDTTGQGWVQHLVHGTSNALVATGPLAFESGPGKRFFTEIRIFEVCRAIIFNEPSFLADPGWQNLSAKLQGLDADQLHPLDALLDIIVLCSTLRVRASNLICSLRDGQPNDIPDEAHDIAAEGFRLRQALTLWQANRRTSPPTPTFKDETTAEEDFLSLAEIFFSATSIYLSGVFDYEIVHWQNMTIPVPNLSEEEIQTHVSTILVLSGMILDSSKISPVLVLFPLRVAGARSWNLWQHDCIVELLERIEQTFPVAAAFRMDLGRLWASRC
;
A
#
# COMPACT_ATOMS: atom_id res chain seq x y z
N MET A 1 -27.41 -19.82 -2.19
CA MET A 1 -28.10 -18.86 -1.30
C MET A 1 -27.06 -17.82 -0.93
N PHE A 2 -26.86 -16.83 -1.80
CA PHE A 2 -25.80 -15.84 -1.67
C PHE A 2 -26.30 -14.74 -0.74
N SER A 3 -25.90 -14.81 0.52
CA SER A 3 -26.15 -13.74 1.49
C SER A 3 -25.54 -12.44 0.94
N LYS A 4 -26.32 -11.36 0.97
CA LYS A 4 -25.89 -10.02 0.58
C LYS A 4 -24.54 -9.68 1.23
N PRO A 5 -23.57 -9.12 0.50
CA PRO A 5 -22.36 -8.59 1.13
C PRO A 5 -22.77 -7.43 2.06
N PRO A 6 -22.26 -7.38 3.30
CA PRO A 6 -22.55 -6.29 4.23
C PRO A 6 -22.05 -4.96 3.65
N GLU A 7 -22.77 -3.87 3.96
CA GLU A 7 -22.46 -2.52 3.50
C GLU A 7 -20.99 -2.15 3.77
N MET A 8 -20.29 -1.81 2.68
CA MET A 8 -19.00 -1.11 2.58
C MET A 8 -18.23 -0.86 3.90
N PHE A 9 -17.47 -1.87 4.33
CA PHE A 9 -16.47 -1.72 5.40
C PHE A 9 -15.23 -0.90 4.97
N TRP A 10 -15.08 -0.64 3.66
CA TRP A 10 -13.86 -0.03 3.12
C TRP A 10 -13.85 1.51 3.11
N ASN A 11 -15.01 2.14 3.24
CA ASN A 11 -15.09 3.57 3.49
C ASN A 11 -15.07 3.84 5.01
N SER A 12 -15.83 3.09 5.81
CA SER A 12 -16.25 3.63 7.11
C SER A 12 -15.28 3.44 8.27
N SER A 13 -14.51 2.36 8.37
CA SER A 13 -13.91 2.01 9.68
C SER A 13 -12.62 2.78 10.03
N MET A 14 -11.80 3.16 9.04
CA MET A 14 -10.69 4.10 9.25
C MET A 14 -11.05 5.55 8.90
N GLN A 15 -12.07 5.81 8.08
CA GLN A 15 -12.58 7.19 7.94
C GLN A 15 -13.34 7.66 9.19
N GLN A 16 -13.93 6.75 9.98
CA GLN A 16 -14.55 7.10 11.28
C GLN A 16 -13.53 7.33 12.41
N LEU A 17 -12.23 7.11 12.18
CA LEU A 17 -11.17 7.69 13.01
C LEU A 17 -10.84 9.15 12.61
N SER A 18 -11.60 9.74 11.68
CA SER A 18 -11.40 11.10 11.19
C SER A 18 -12.69 11.94 11.26
N PRO A 19 -12.85 12.79 12.30
CA PRO A 19 -13.62 14.02 12.17
C PRO A 19 -12.90 15.05 11.27
N ALA A 20 -11.71 14.73 10.74
CA ALA A 20 -10.88 15.64 9.96
C ALA A 20 -11.15 15.57 8.45
N ALA A 21 -11.88 14.56 7.94
CA ALA A 21 -12.18 14.41 6.52
C ALA A 21 -13.00 15.58 5.93
N ASP A 22 -13.88 16.20 6.73
CA ASP A 22 -14.62 17.40 6.33
C ASP A 22 -13.79 18.70 6.50
N ASN A 23 -12.77 18.67 7.36
CA ASN A 23 -11.77 19.74 7.45
C ASN A 23 -10.67 19.62 6.36
N LEU A 24 -10.56 18.47 5.70
CA LEU A 24 -9.53 18.12 4.72
C LEU A 24 -9.65 18.89 3.38
N ARG A 25 -10.77 19.59 3.15
CA ARG A 25 -10.95 20.51 2.02
C ARG A 25 -10.56 21.97 2.33
N LEU A 26 -10.28 22.31 3.60
CA LEU A 26 -10.00 23.68 4.03
C LEU A 26 -8.52 24.02 4.22
N PHE A 27 -7.60 23.06 4.10
CA PHE A 27 -6.15 23.26 4.35
C PHE A 27 -5.25 23.21 3.10
N SER A 28 -5.80 23.28 1.89
CA SER A 28 -5.12 22.82 0.66
C SER A 28 -4.27 23.86 -0.12
N GLY A 29 -3.77 24.93 0.50
CA GLY A 29 -2.96 25.90 -0.27
C GLY A 29 -1.88 26.67 0.48
N THR A 30 -2.16 27.12 1.70
CA THR A 30 -1.27 28.04 2.43
C THR A 30 -0.14 27.32 3.17
N GLU A 31 -0.37 26.12 3.69
CA GLU A 31 0.67 25.34 4.39
C GLU A 31 1.68 24.70 3.44
N GLN A 32 1.24 24.18 2.28
CA GLN A 32 2.15 23.69 1.24
C GLN A 32 2.98 24.82 0.63
N ALA A 33 2.41 26.02 0.46
CA ALA A 33 3.15 27.20 0.02
C ALA A 33 4.15 27.68 1.09
N GLY A 34 3.78 27.63 2.38
CA GLY A 34 4.65 27.97 3.49
C GLY A 34 5.80 26.98 3.69
N LEU A 35 5.54 25.68 3.56
CA LEU A 35 6.56 24.63 3.59
C LEU A 35 7.46 24.70 2.36
N ARG A 36 6.91 24.95 1.16
CA ARG A 36 7.72 25.24 -0.04
C ARG A 36 8.59 26.47 0.17
N ALA A 37 8.05 27.58 0.68
CA ALA A 37 8.84 28.79 0.96
C ALA A 37 9.95 28.54 2.01
N ALA A 38 9.69 27.73 3.02
CA ALA A 38 10.70 27.31 4.00
C ALA A 38 11.76 26.39 3.37
N LEU A 39 11.35 25.41 2.57
CA LEU A 39 12.27 24.50 1.85
C LEU A 39 13.04 25.20 0.73
N ASP A 40 12.47 26.24 0.12
CA ASP A 40 13.11 27.12 -0.87
C ASP A 40 14.16 28.01 -0.22
N GLN A 41 13.92 28.50 1.00
CA GLN A 41 14.95 29.13 1.83
C GLN A 41 16.09 28.14 2.16
N PHE A 42 15.80 26.84 2.21
CA PHE A 42 16.80 25.77 2.40
C PHE A 42 17.31 25.14 1.10
N ALA A 43 16.83 25.58 -0.07
CA ALA A 43 17.26 25.02 -1.35
C ALA A 43 18.72 25.31 -1.66
N SER A 44 19.30 26.36 -1.06
CA SER A 44 20.72 26.66 -1.11
C SER A 44 21.59 25.83 -0.15
N LEU A 45 20.98 24.95 0.68
CA LEU A 45 21.67 24.13 1.69
C LEU A 45 21.24 22.65 1.58
N PRO A 46 21.78 21.88 0.61
CA PRO A 46 21.40 20.49 0.36
C PRO A 46 21.46 19.58 1.61
N ASN A 47 22.37 19.87 2.54
CA ASN A 47 22.53 19.12 3.77
C ASN A 47 21.32 19.27 4.70
N LEU A 48 20.76 20.47 4.81
CA LEU A 48 19.65 20.76 5.71
C LEU A 48 18.33 20.17 5.20
N ARG A 49 18.15 20.13 3.87
CA ARG A 49 17.02 19.45 3.23
C ARG A 49 16.99 17.95 3.56
N HIS A 50 18.12 17.25 3.40
CA HIS A 50 18.21 15.84 3.76
C HIS A 50 18.01 15.62 5.27
N SER A 51 18.50 16.53 6.12
CA SER A 51 18.21 16.46 7.56
C SER A 51 16.72 16.53 7.86
N ILE A 52 15.97 17.45 7.25
CA ILE A 52 14.51 17.54 7.44
C ILE A 52 13.81 16.24 7.01
N LEU A 53 14.18 15.69 5.85
CA LEU A 53 13.63 14.44 5.34
C LEU A 53 13.89 13.25 6.29
N TRP A 54 15.14 13.08 6.74
CA TRP A 54 15.46 12.02 7.70
C TRP A 54 14.80 12.25 9.05
N THR A 55 14.78 13.47 9.57
CA THR A 55 14.14 13.78 10.87
C THR A 55 12.64 13.49 10.83
N THR A 56 11.93 13.95 9.80
CA THR A 56 10.48 13.70 9.66
C THR A 56 10.18 12.22 9.47
N HIS A 57 11.00 11.48 8.71
CA HIS A 57 10.85 10.04 8.56
C HIS A 57 11.09 9.28 9.88
N LEU A 58 12.21 9.56 10.57
CA LEU A 58 12.55 8.92 11.84
C LEU A 58 11.51 9.20 12.92
N LEU A 59 10.94 10.41 12.93
CA LEU A 59 9.84 10.74 13.83
C LEU A 59 8.58 9.92 13.50
N GLY A 60 8.25 9.73 12.22
CA GLY A 60 7.19 8.81 11.81
C GLY A 60 7.43 7.36 12.26
N LEU A 61 8.66 6.87 12.16
CA LEU A 61 9.03 5.53 12.68
C LEU A 61 8.90 5.45 14.20
N PHE A 62 9.30 6.51 14.91
CA PHE A 62 9.13 6.59 16.35
C PHE A 62 7.66 6.53 16.75
N GLU A 63 6.76 7.22 16.03
CA GLU A 63 5.32 7.14 16.31
C GLU A 63 4.77 5.73 16.08
N LEU A 64 5.21 4.99 15.05
CA LEU A 64 4.81 3.59 14.87
C LEU A 64 5.15 2.70 16.08
N MET A 65 6.19 3.05 16.83
CA MET A 65 6.66 2.33 18.01
C MET A 65 5.99 2.76 19.32
N ASN A 66 5.26 3.89 19.34
CA ASN A 66 4.70 4.46 20.57
C ASN A 66 3.19 4.72 20.52
N ASP A 67 2.64 4.98 19.34
CA ASP A 67 1.23 5.29 19.13
C ASP A 67 0.44 4.05 18.69
N THR A 68 -0.55 3.67 19.48
CA THR A 68 -1.45 2.55 19.18
C THR A 68 -2.47 2.87 18.09
N THR A 69 -2.68 4.15 17.78
CA THR A 69 -3.69 4.60 16.81
C THR A 69 -3.13 4.75 15.39
N GLY A 70 -1.81 4.93 15.27
CA GLY A 70 -1.13 5.21 14.01
C GLY A 70 -1.31 6.63 13.48
N GLN A 71 -2.01 7.51 14.20
CA GLN A 71 -2.27 8.89 13.77
C GLN A 71 -0.99 9.71 13.76
N GLY A 72 -0.11 9.53 14.75
CA GLY A 72 1.18 10.21 14.78
C GLY A 72 2.04 9.84 13.56
N TRP A 73 2.04 8.57 13.18
CA TRP A 73 2.74 8.11 11.97
C TRP A 73 2.18 8.75 10.71
N VAL A 74 0.86 8.75 10.53
CA VAL A 74 0.21 9.41 9.38
C VAL A 74 0.59 10.89 9.34
N GLN A 75 0.57 11.57 10.48
CA GLN A 75 0.90 12.99 10.56
C GLN A 75 2.32 13.27 10.08
N HIS A 76 3.32 12.54 10.58
CA HIS A 76 4.72 12.77 10.22
C HIS A 76 5.11 12.21 8.85
N LEU A 77 4.50 11.12 8.42
CA LEU A 77 4.71 10.58 7.08
C LEU A 77 4.07 11.49 6.03
N VAL A 78 2.76 11.78 6.13
CA VAL A 78 2.04 12.59 5.13
C VAL A 78 2.46 14.06 5.19
N HIS A 79 2.25 14.71 6.33
CA HIS A 79 2.40 16.16 6.41
C HIS A 79 3.86 16.60 6.55
N GLY A 80 4.73 15.72 7.06
CA GLY A 80 6.17 15.93 7.12
C GLY A 80 6.88 15.41 5.87
N THR A 81 7.03 14.09 5.80
CA THR A 81 7.97 13.43 4.87
C THR A 81 7.51 13.52 3.41
N SER A 82 6.29 13.07 3.10
CA SER A 82 5.74 13.04 1.74
C SER A 82 5.57 14.44 1.17
N ASN A 83 5.08 15.41 1.97
CA ASN A 83 5.05 16.81 1.56
C ASN A 83 6.44 17.40 1.31
N ALA A 84 7.44 17.06 2.13
CA ALA A 84 8.83 17.51 1.91
C ALA A 84 9.45 16.87 0.65
N LEU A 85 9.15 15.60 0.35
CA LEU A 85 9.52 14.92 -0.89
C LEU A 85 8.90 15.64 -2.10
N VAL A 86 7.59 15.88 -2.09
CA VAL A 86 6.85 16.56 -3.16
C VAL A 86 7.37 17.98 -3.38
N ALA A 87 7.64 18.73 -2.32
CA ALA A 87 8.20 20.07 -2.40
C ALA A 87 9.64 20.06 -2.96
N THR A 88 10.42 19.03 -2.65
CA THR A 88 11.79 18.87 -3.15
C THR A 88 11.81 18.49 -4.64
N GLY A 89 10.87 17.66 -5.08
CA GLY A 89 10.73 17.18 -6.45
C GLY A 89 11.66 16.01 -6.80
N PRO A 90 11.30 15.21 -7.82
CA PRO A 90 11.95 13.93 -8.13
C PRO A 90 13.42 14.06 -8.55
N LEU A 91 13.81 15.18 -9.18
CA LEU A 91 15.17 15.39 -9.68
C LEU A 91 16.24 15.40 -8.58
N ALA A 92 15.88 15.75 -7.33
CA ALA A 92 16.83 15.75 -6.22
C ALA A 92 17.22 14.34 -5.74
N PHE A 93 16.51 13.30 -6.19
CA PHE A 93 16.65 11.93 -5.71
C PHE A 93 17.26 10.99 -6.74
N GLU A 94 17.80 11.52 -7.85
CA GLU A 94 18.40 10.69 -8.91
C GLU A 94 19.74 10.06 -8.51
N SER A 95 20.44 10.61 -7.52
CA SER A 95 21.78 10.14 -7.12
C SER A 95 22.12 10.42 -5.66
N GLY A 96 23.21 9.84 -5.19
CA GLY A 96 23.80 10.12 -3.88
C GLY A 96 22.88 9.84 -2.68
N PRO A 97 22.98 10.63 -1.59
CA PRO A 97 22.16 10.47 -0.39
C PRO A 97 20.66 10.58 -0.63
N GLY A 98 20.25 11.39 -1.63
CA GLY A 98 18.85 11.52 -2.03
C GLY A 98 18.30 10.21 -2.59
N LYS A 99 19.00 9.57 -3.53
CA LYS A 99 18.62 8.24 -4.06
C LYS A 99 18.36 7.25 -2.95
N ARG A 100 19.31 7.12 -2.01
CA ARG A 100 19.16 6.20 -0.87
C ARG A 100 17.94 6.50 -0.02
N PHE A 101 17.73 7.77 0.35
CA PHE A 101 16.55 8.15 1.13
C PHE A 101 15.25 7.80 0.40
N PHE A 102 15.16 8.11 -0.89
CA PHE A 102 13.97 7.82 -1.69
C PHE A 102 13.68 6.31 -1.77
N THR A 103 14.71 5.48 -1.99
CA THR A 103 14.55 4.02 -2.01
C THR A 103 13.99 3.49 -0.68
N GLU A 104 14.48 3.97 0.46
CA GLU A 104 14.06 3.52 1.79
C GLU A 104 12.63 3.95 2.14
N ILE A 105 12.28 5.21 1.88
CA ILE A 105 10.97 5.75 2.28
C ILE A 105 9.81 5.23 1.43
N ARG A 106 10.10 4.82 0.18
CA ARG A 106 9.08 4.49 -0.83
C ARG A 106 8.12 3.41 -0.35
N ILE A 107 8.61 2.35 0.29
CA ILE A 107 7.76 1.27 0.80
C ILE A 107 6.75 1.79 1.85
N PHE A 108 7.13 2.75 2.69
CA PHE A 108 6.24 3.31 3.71
C PHE A 108 5.14 4.17 3.09
N GLU A 109 5.47 5.00 2.10
CA GLU A 109 4.47 5.79 1.37
C GLU A 109 3.52 4.88 0.56
N VAL A 110 4.04 3.81 -0.05
CA VAL A 110 3.22 2.80 -0.74
C VAL A 110 2.26 2.12 0.25
N CYS A 111 2.77 1.64 1.38
CA CYS A 111 1.98 1.02 2.45
C CYS A 111 0.90 1.98 2.96
N ARG A 112 1.24 3.25 3.19
CA ARG A 112 0.28 4.28 3.59
C ARG A 112 -0.86 4.41 2.57
N ALA A 113 -0.52 4.61 1.30
CA ALA A 113 -1.51 4.81 0.24
C ALA A 113 -2.49 3.63 0.15
N ILE A 114 -1.99 2.39 0.27
CA ILE A 114 -2.83 1.20 0.18
C ILE A 114 -3.64 0.92 1.47
N ILE A 115 -3.07 1.18 2.65
CA ILE A 115 -3.75 1.01 3.95
C ILE A 115 -4.93 1.99 4.06
N PHE A 116 -4.74 3.24 3.67
CA PHE A 116 -5.79 4.26 3.81
C PHE A 116 -6.67 4.42 2.57
N ASN A 117 -6.37 3.68 1.49
CA ASN A 117 -7.03 3.84 0.18
C ASN A 117 -6.96 5.27 -0.33
N GLU A 118 -5.76 5.85 -0.25
CA GLU A 118 -5.51 7.22 -0.68
C GLU A 118 -4.59 7.26 -1.90
N PRO A 119 -4.66 8.34 -2.70
CA PRO A 119 -3.66 8.59 -3.73
C PRO A 119 -2.27 8.75 -3.12
N SER A 120 -1.25 8.47 -3.92
CA SER A 120 0.14 8.78 -3.60
C SER A 120 0.72 9.68 -4.68
N PHE A 121 1.56 10.63 -4.27
CA PHE A 121 2.36 11.42 -5.20
C PHE A 121 3.28 10.53 -6.06
N LEU A 122 3.58 9.31 -5.60
CA LEU A 122 4.37 8.35 -6.36
C LEU A 122 3.69 7.95 -7.68
N ALA A 123 2.37 8.13 -7.81
CA ALA A 123 1.64 7.89 -9.06
C ALA A 123 1.90 8.97 -10.12
N ASP A 124 2.42 10.14 -9.73
CA ASP A 124 2.64 11.23 -10.68
C ASP A 124 3.77 10.87 -11.67
N PRO A 125 3.67 11.28 -12.95
CA PRO A 125 4.62 10.89 -13.99
C PRO A 125 6.09 11.19 -13.67
N GLY A 126 6.36 12.29 -12.96
CA GLY A 126 7.73 12.66 -12.56
C GLY A 126 8.36 11.65 -11.59
N TRP A 127 7.58 11.09 -10.68
CA TRP A 127 8.04 10.09 -9.71
C TRP A 127 8.09 8.68 -10.31
N GLN A 128 7.15 8.34 -11.20
CA GLN A 128 7.21 7.12 -12.00
C GLN A 128 8.46 7.08 -12.88
N ASN A 129 8.80 8.21 -13.54
CA ASN A 129 10.02 8.32 -14.33
C ASN A 129 11.29 8.18 -13.48
N LEU A 130 11.30 8.75 -12.27
CA LEU A 130 12.40 8.54 -11.32
C LEU A 130 12.53 7.06 -10.94
N SER A 131 11.43 6.40 -10.57
CA SER A 131 11.42 4.97 -10.22
C SER A 131 11.98 4.12 -11.37
N ALA A 132 11.49 4.33 -12.60
CA ALA A 132 11.96 3.63 -13.78
C ALA A 132 13.45 3.90 -14.07
N LYS A 133 13.92 5.15 -13.89
CA LYS A 133 15.33 5.50 -14.06
C LYS A 133 16.21 4.78 -13.04
N LEU A 134 15.81 4.74 -11.77
CA LEU A 134 16.56 4.07 -10.72
C LEU A 134 16.63 2.55 -10.95
N GLN A 135 15.52 1.95 -11.38
CA GLN A 135 15.45 0.53 -11.74
C GLN A 135 16.32 0.20 -12.97
N GLY A 136 16.36 1.08 -13.98
CA GLY A 136 17.17 0.87 -15.18
C GLY A 136 18.68 1.06 -14.99
N LEU A 137 19.10 1.85 -13.99
CA LEU A 137 20.51 2.09 -13.69
C LEU A 137 21.18 0.89 -12.98
N ASP A 138 20.40 0.12 -12.21
CA ASP A 138 20.85 -1.03 -11.43
C ASP A 138 20.25 -2.33 -11.98
N ALA A 139 20.23 -2.51 -13.31
CA ALA A 139 19.58 -3.66 -13.96
C ALA A 139 20.10 -5.03 -13.48
N ASP A 140 21.36 -5.10 -13.03
CA ASP A 140 21.98 -6.30 -12.46
C ASP A 140 21.58 -6.56 -10.98
N GLN A 141 20.90 -5.62 -10.33
CA GLN A 141 20.47 -5.67 -8.92
C GLN A 141 18.98 -5.31 -8.76
N LEU A 142 18.16 -5.56 -9.79
CA LEU A 142 16.76 -5.20 -9.78
C LEU A 142 16.03 -5.89 -8.61
N HIS A 143 15.76 -5.14 -7.54
CA HIS A 143 15.12 -5.70 -6.38
C HIS A 143 13.65 -6.01 -6.74
N PRO A 144 13.18 -7.25 -6.54
CA PRO A 144 11.85 -7.67 -7.00
C PRO A 144 10.72 -6.85 -6.40
N LEU A 145 10.93 -6.29 -5.21
CA LEU A 145 9.94 -5.45 -4.56
C LEU A 145 9.74 -4.12 -5.31
N ASP A 146 10.74 -3.60 -6.01
CA ASP A 146 10.65 -2.26 -6.63
C ASP A 146 9.57 -2.20 -7.71
N ALA A 147 9.57 -3.10 -8.69
CA ALA A 147 8.53 -3.11 -9.71
C ALA A 147 7.13 -3.35 -9.10
N LEU A 148 7.06 -4.10 -8.00
CA LEU A 148 5.81 -4.38 -7.31
C LEU A 148 5.26 -3.17 -6.55
N LEU A 149 6.13 -2.36 -5.93
CA LEU A 149 5.72 -1.11 -5.26
C LEU A 149 5.07 -0.13 -6.24
N ASP A 150 5.54 -0.05 -7.48
CA ASP A 150 4.91 0.78 -8.52
C ASP A 150 3.51 0.26 -8.86
N ILE A 151 3.34 -1.05 -9.02
CA ILE A 151 2.03 -1.67 -9.26
C ILE A 151 1.07 -1.35 -8.10
N ILE A 152 1.54 -1.42 -6.84
CA ILE A 152 0.71 -1.13 -5.66
C ILE A 152 0.19 0.31 -5.67
N VAL A 153 1.05 1.27 -5.99
CA VAL A 153 0.68 2.69 -6.08
C VAL A 153 -0.41 2.93 -7.13
N LEU A 154 -0.31 2.25 -8.27
CA LEU A 154 -1.33 2.33 -9.31
C LEU A 154 -2.64 1.64 -8.87
N CYS A 155 -2.56 0.50 -8.16
CA CYS A 155 -3.73 -0.15 -7.56
C CYS A 155 -4.46 0.76 -6.56
N SER A 156 -3.74 1.50 -5.70
CA SER A 156 -4.39 2.42 -4.74
C SER A 156 -5.08 3.58 -5.46
N THR A 157 -4.43 4.13 -6.49
CA THR A 157 -5.01 5.19 -7.34
C THR A 157 -6.26 4.72 -8.07
N LEU A 158 -6.20 3.53 -8.68
CA LEU A 158 -7.34 2.89 -9.34
C LEU A 158 -8.51 2.71 -8.36
N ARG A 159 -8.22 2.29 -7.13
CA ARG A 159 -9.25 2.11 -6.10
C ARG A 159 -10.00 3.39 -5.79
N VAL A 160 -9.30 4.51 -5.64
CA VAL A 160 -9.94 5.81 -5.37
C VAL A 160 -10.89 6.19 -6.51
N ARG A 161 -10.45 6.00 -7.76
CA ARG A 161 -11.29 6.26 -8.94
C ARG A 161 -12.52 5.35 -8.98
N ALA A 162 -12.35 4.06 -8.74
CA ALA A 162 -13.43 3.10 -8.64
C ALA A 162 -14.44 3.49 -7.55
N SER A 163 -13.98 3.80 -6.34
CA SER A 163 -14.85 4.24 -5.25
C SER A 163 -15.63 5.51 -5.60
N ASN A 164 -14.97 6.52 -6.18
CA ASN A 164 -15.62 7.77 -6.58
C ASN A 164 -16.70 7.54 -7.65
N LEU A 165 -16.42 6.68 -8.63
CA LEU A 165 -17.39 6.28 -9.64
C LEU A 165 -18.59 5.60 -8.97
N ILE A 166 -18.38 4.57 -8.14
CA ILE A 166 -19.49 3.85 -7.48
C ILE A 166 -20.32 4.79 -6.59
N CYS A 167 -19.69 5.70 -5.83
CA CYS A 167 -20.40 6.71 -5.06
C CYS A 167 -21.29 7.59 -5.97
N SER A 168 -20.74 8.08 -7.09
CA SER A 168 -21.51 8.92 -8.03
C SER A 168 -22.70 8.18 -8.65
N LEU A 169 -22.58 6.87 -8.90
CA LEU A 169 -23.66 6.01 -9.41
C LEU A 169 -24.77 5.75 -8.38
N ARG A 170 -24.44 5.85 -7.08
CA ARG A 170 -25.43 5.72 -6.01
C ARG A 170 -26.24 7.02 -5.85
N ASP A 171 -25.59 8.16 -6.07
CA ASP A 171 -26.18 9.50 -5.90
C ASP A 171 -26.99 9.98 -7.12
N GLY A 172 -26.85 9.34 -8.28
CA GLY A 172 -27.64 9.62 -9.48
C GLY A 172 -27.77 8.39 -10.38
N GLN A 173 -28.88 8.28 -11.12
CA GLN A 173 -29.03 7.28 -12.18
C GLN A 173 -28.47 7.86 -13.48
N PRO A 174 -27.26 7.50 -13.94
CA PRO A 174 -26.88 7.83 -15.30
C PRO A 174 -27.71 6.98 -16.26
N ASN A 175 -28.20 7.61 -17.33
CA ASN A 175 -28.93 6.90 -18.40
C ASN A 175 -27.99 6.04 -19.26
N ASP A 176 -26.68 6.28 -19.20
CA ASP A 176 -25.62 5.60 -19.96
C ASP A 176 -24.48 5.14 -19.05
N ILE A 177 -23.71 4.15 -19.51
CA ILE A 177 -22.50 3.68 -18.83
C ILE A 177 -21.42 4.78 -18.93
N PRO A 178 -20.81 5.24 -17.83
CA PRO A 178 -19.75 6.25 -17.88
C PRO A 178 -18.50 5.71 -18.58
N ASP A 179 -17.87 6.51 -19.45
CA ASP A 179 -16.58 6.17 -20.09
C ASP A 179 -15.51 5.79 -19.04
N GLU A 180 -15.53 6.47 -17.90
CA GLU A 180 -14.66 6.21 -16.74
C GLU A 180 -14.76 4.75 -16.23
N ALA A 181 -15.94 4.11 -16.33
CA ALA A 181 -16.13 2.73 -15.90
C ALA A 181 -15.35 1.74 -16.78
N HIS A 182 -15.32 1.99 -18.09
CA HIS A 182 -14.52 1.20 -19.03
C HIS A 182 -13.02 1.44 -18.81
N ASP A 183 -12.61 2.68 -18.57
CA ASP A 183 -11.21 3.03 -18.30
C ASP A 183 -10.69 2.36 -17.02
N ILE A 184 -11.48 2.38 -15.94
CA ILE A 184 -11.14 1.73 -14.68
C ILE A 184 -11.03 0.21 -14.87
N ALA A 185 -11.96 -0.43 -15.58
CA ALA A 185 -11.90 -1.86 -15.85
C ALA A 185 -10.67 -2.23 -16.70
N ALA A 186 -10.41 -1.47 -17.77
CA ALA A 186 -9.25 -1.67 -18.63
C ALA A 186 -7.92 -1.50 -17.88
N GLU A 187 -7.82 -0.49 -17.02
CA GLU A 187 -6.67 -0.30 -16.13
C GLU A 187 -6.50 -1.44 -15.13
N GLY A 188 -7.60 -1.93 -14.55
CA GLY A 188 -7.57 -3.11 -13.70
C GLY A 188 -6.98 -4.33 -14.42
N PHE A 189 -7.40 -4.60 -15.66
CA PHE A 189 -6.84 -5.70 -16.47
C PHE A 189 -5.35 -5.51 -16.74
N ARG A 190 -4.91 -4.28 -17.05
CA ARG A 190 -3.48 -3.96 -17.22
C ARG A 190 -2.68 -4.23 -15.95
N LEU A 191 -3.19 -3.84 -14.78
CA LEU A 191 -2.52 -4.10 -13.50
C LEU A 191 -2.49 -5.60 -13.16
N ARG A 192 -3.56 -6.33 -13.44
CA ARG A 192 -3.58 -7.79 -13.29
C ARG A 192 -2.54 -8.45 -14.18
N GLN A 193 -2.43 -8.03 -15.43
CA GLN A 193 -1.41 -8.51 -16.35
C GLN A 193 0.00 -8.18 -15.85
N ALA A 194 0.23 -6.97 -15.34
CA ALA A 194 1.51 -6.57 -14.76
C ALA A 194 1.90 -7.47 -13.56
N LEU A 195 0.96 -7.80 -12.68
CA LEU A 195 1.17 -8.76 -11.59
C LEU A 195 1.54 -10.15 -12.11
N THR A 196 0.82 -10.66 -13.12
CA THR A 196 1.12 -11.96 -13.73
C THR A 196 2.51 -11.99 -14.35
N LEU A 197 2.90 -10.93 -15.07
CA LEU A 197 4.23 -10.79 -15.67
C LEU A 197 5.32 -10.73 -14.61
N TRP A 198 5.09 -9.96 -13.54
CA TRP A 198 6.02 -9.89 -12.40
C TRP A 198 6.26 -11.27 -11.79
N GLN A 199 5.19 -12.04 -11.55
CA GLN A 199 5.30 -13.39 -10.99
C GLN A 199 5.99 -14.37 -11.95
N ALA A 200 5.69 -14.28 -13.25
CA ALA A 200 6.34 -15.11 -14.26
C ALA A 200 7.85 -14.85 -14.31
N ASN A 201 8.26 -13.57 -14.35
CA ASN A 201 9.66 -13.17 -14.37
C ASN A 201 10.42 -13.69 -13.14
N ARG A 202 9.80 -13.64 -11.96
CA ARG A 202 10.37 -14.19 -10.72
C ARG A 202 10.66 -15.69 -10.83
N ARG A 203 9.75 -16.47 -11.40
CA ARG A 203 9.89 -17.93 -11.54
C ARG A 203 10.95 -18.33 -12.57
N THR A 204 11.23 -17.48 -13.54
CA THR A 204 12.19 -17.74 -14.62
C THR A 204 13.61 -17.25 -14.34
N SER A 205 13.82 -16.41 -13.32
CA SER A 205 15.15 -15.94 -12.94
C SER A 205 16.00 -17.12 -12.44
N PRO A 206 17.17 -17.40 -13.06
CA PRO A 206 18.05 -18.47 -12.59
C PRO A 206 18.57 -18.16 -11.18
N PRO A 207 18.79 -19.17 -10.33
CA PRO A 207 19.41 -18.95 -9.03
C PRO A 207 20.81 -18.38 -9.25
N THR A 208 21.04 -17.15 -8.80
CA THR A 208 22.36 -16.52 -8.81
C THR A 208 23.27 -17.35 -7.91
N PRO A 209 24.45 -17.80 -8.37
CA PRO A 209 25.38 -18.53 -7.50
C PRO A 209 26.01 -17.55 -6.50
N THR A 210 25.44 -17.43 -5.30
CA THR A 210 25.94 -16.58 -4.21
C THR A 210 26.75 -17.38 -3.18
N PHE A 211 27.83 -16.76 -2.70
CA PHE A 211 28.69 -17.30 -1.64
C PHE A 211 27.95 -17.26 -0.28
N LYS A 212 28.21 -18.28 0.55
CA LYS A 212 27.40 -18.79 1.67
C LYS A 212 27.01 -17.86 2.84
N ASP A 213 27.29 -16.56 2.82
CA ASP A 213 27.00 -15.65 3.95
C ASP A 213 25.94 -14.56 3.67
N GLU A 214 25.57 -14.29 2.41
CA GLU A 214 24.57 -13.27 2.05
C GLU A 214 23.15 -13.83 1.81
N THR A 215 22.98 -15.15 1.86
CA THR A 215 21.76 -15.85 1.39
C THR A 215 20.49 -15.51 2.20
N THR A 216 20.61 -15.25 3.51
CA THR A 216 19.42 -15.09 4.38
C THR A 216 18.70 -13.76 4.16
N ALA A 217 19.43 -12.66 3.96
CA ALA A 217 18.81 -11.34 3.78
C ALA A 217 18.10 -11.23 2.43
N GLU A 218 18.67 -11.82 1.38
CA GLU A 218 18.02 -11.86 0.06
C GLU A 218 16.74 -12.71 0.14
N GLU A 219 16.81 -13.92 0.70
CA GLU A 219 15.65 -14.82 0.91
C GLU A 219 14.52 -14.17 1.72
N ASP A 220 14.86 -13.39 2.75
CA ASP A 220 13.92 -12.60 3.54
C ASP A 220 13.16 -11.58 2.69
N PHE A 221 13.86 -10.84 1.83
CA PHE A 221 13.23 -9.86 0.92
C PHE A 221 12.43 -10.53 -0.21
N LEU A 222 12.84 -11.71 -0.68
CA LEU A 222 12.04 -12.51 -1.61
C LEU A 222 10.70 -12.89 -0.97
N SER A 223 10.73 -13.31 0.31
CA SER A 223 9.54 -13.65 1.09
C SER A 223 8.64 -12.43 1.27
N LEU A 224 9.21 -11.27 1.61
CA LEU A 224 8.46 -10.01 1.70
C LEU A 224 7.79 -9.65 0.36
N ALA A 225 8.52 -9.78 -0.75
CA ALA A 225 7.98 -9.51 -2.08
C ALA A 225 6.82 -10.45 -2.44
N GLU A 226 6.89 -11.73 -2.10
CA GLU A 226 5.81 -12.70 -2.34
C GLU A 226 4.56 -12.40 -1.50
N ILE A 227 4.75 -11.98 -0.24
CA ILE A 227 3.66 -11.52 0.63
C ILE A 227 3.00 -10.27 0.02
N PHE A 228 3.79 -9.29 -0.41
CA PHE A 228 3.26 -8.07 -1.05
C PHE A 228 2.54 -8.41 -2.34
N PHE A 229 3.04 -9.36 -3.13
CA PHE A 229 2.40 -9.79 -4.37
C PHE A 229 1.03 -10.42 -4.09
N SER A 230 0.96 -11.31 -3.11
CA SER A 230 -0.29 -11.96 -2.70
C SER A 230 -1.30 -10.95 -2.16
N ALA A 231 -0.86 -10.02 -1.32
CA ALA A 231 -1.71 -8.97 -0.79
C ALA A 231 -2.21 -8.02 -1.89
N THR A 232 -1.33 -7.62 -2.82
CA THR A 232 -1.69 -6.74 -3.94
C THR A 232 -2.67 -7.42 -4.90
N SER A 233 -2.48 -8.72 -5.14
CA SER A 233 -3.37 -9.51 -5.99
C SER A 233 -4.79 -9.58 -5.44
N ILE A 234 -4.92 -9.81 -4.13
CA ILE A 234 -6.20 -9.76 -3.41
C ILE A 234 -6.77 -8.34 -3.42
N TYR A 235 -5.95 -7.33 -3.13
CA TYR A 235 -6.37 -5.94 -3.04
C TYR A 235 -6.95 -5.44 -4.37
N LEU A 236 -6.26 -5.70 -5.49
CA LEU A 236 -6.74 -5.37 -6.84
C LEU A 236 -8.07 -6.06 -7.15
N SER A 237 -8.23 -7.33 -6.77
CA SER A 237 -9.52 -8.02 -6.89
C SER A 237 -10.62 -7.31 -6.09
N GLY A 238 -10.27 -6.87 -4.87
CA GLY A 238 -11.15 -6.11 -3.99
C GLY A 238 -11.61 -4.76 -4.53
N VAL A 239 -10.87 -4.14 -5.46
CA VAL A 239 -11.34 -2.91 -6.13
C VAL A 239 -12.70 -3.15 -6.83
N PHE A 240 -12.94 -4.37 -7.29
CA PHE A 240 -14.12 -4.74 -8.05
C PHE A 240 -15.09 -5.64 -7.27
N ASP A 241 -14.57 -6.65 -6.56
CA ASP A 241 -15.39 -7.70 -5.93
C ASP A 241 -16.39 -7.19 -4.90
N TYR A 242 -16.00 -6.18 -4.11
CA TYR A 242 -16.88 -5.67 -3.05
C TYR A 242 -18.14 -5.00 -3.61
N GLU A 243 -18.04 -4.44 -4.82
CA GLU A 243 -19.11 -3.72 -5.50
C GLU A 243 -19.53 -4.42 -6.80
N ILE A 244 -19.37 -5.75 -6.86
CA ILE A 244 -19.54 -6.55 -8.09
C ILE A 244 -20.91 -6.37 -8.74
N VAL A 245 -21.95 -6.09 -7.95
CA VAL A 245 -23.30 -5.83 -8.44
C VAL A 245 -23.34 -4.60 -9.36
N HIS A 246 -22.61 -3.54 -9.03
CA HIS A 246 -22.56 -2.34 -9.87
C HIS A 246 -21.85 -2.62 -11.20
N TRP A 247 -20.73 -3.34 -11.17
CA TRP A 247 -19.99 -3.74 -12.37
C TRP A 247 -20.80 -4.67 -13.28
N GLN A 248 -21.53 -5.63 -12.69
CA GLN A 248 -22.43 -6.53 -13.41
C GLN A 248 -23.62 -5.79 -14.03
N ASN A 249 -24.21 -4.83 -13.32
CA ASN A 249 -25.31 -4.02 -13.86
C ASN A 249 -24.86 -3.18 -15.08
N MET A 250 -23.61 -2.71 -15.07
CA MET A 250 -23.00 -2.05 -16.23
C MET A 250 -22.59 -3.03 -17.34
N THR A 251 -22.69 -4.34 -17.11
CA THR A 251 -22.24 -5.39 -18.05
C THR A 251 -20.75 -5.24 -18.42
N ILE A 252 -19.93 -4.73 -17.49
CA ILE A 252 -18.49 -4.55 -17.69
C ILE A 252 -17.73 -5.71 -17.04
N PRO A 253 -16.90 -6.45 -17.79
CA PRO A 253 -16.03 -7.46 -17.20
C PRO A 253 -14.92 -6.79 -16.37
N VAL A 254 -14.51 -7.43 -15.28
CA VAL A 254 -13.54 -6.89 -14.32
C VAL A 254 -12.50 -7.96 -13.94
N PRO A 255 -11.27 -7.58 -13.56
CA PRO A 255 -10.14 -8.50 -13.33
C PRO A 255 -10.14 -9.13 -11.92
N ASN A 256 -11.24 -9.79 -11.55
CA ASN A 256 -11.37 -10.45 -10.26
C ASN A 256 -10.71 -11.83 -10.19
N LEU A 257 -10.41 -12.24 -8.97
CA LEU A 257 -9.92 -13.58 -8.63
C LEU A 257 -11.08 -14.46 -8.16
N SER A 258 -10.93 -15.76 -8.38
CA SER A 258 -11.78 -16.76 -7.75
C SER A 258 -11.50 -16.85 -6.24
N GLU A 259 -12.46 -17.40 -5.49
CA GLU A 259 -12.28 -17.62 -4.05
C GLU A 259 -11.11 -18.56 -3.75
N GLU A 260 -10.86 -19.57 -4.59
CA GLU A 260 -9.72 -20.49 -4.44
C GLU A 260 -8.37 -19.76 -4.58
N GLU A 261 -8.25 -18.86 -5.55
CA GLU A 261 -7.05 -18.04 -5.73
C GLU A 261 -6.86 -17.09 -4.55
N ILE A 262 -7.94 -16.47 -4.06
CA ILE A 262 -7.90 -15.60 -2.87
C ILE A 262 -7.41 -16.39 -1.65
N GLN A 263 -7.97 -17.56 -1.38
CA GLN A 263 -7.57 -18.37 -0.22
C GLN A 263 -6.14 -18.90 -0.33
N THR A 264 -5.67 -19.17 -1.55
CA THR A 264 -4.26 -19.48 -1.81
C THR A 264 -3.36 -18.31 -1.38
N HIS A 265 -3.67 -17.09 -1.83
CA HIS A 265 -2.93 -15.89 -1.44
C HIS A 265 -3.01 -15.59 0.06
N VAL A 266 -4.18 -15.76 0.69
CA VAL A 266 -4.33 -15.62 2.16
C VAL A 266 -3.38 -16.59 2.86
N SER A 267 -3.37 -17.85 2.46
CA SER A 267 -2.51 -18.87 3.08
C SER A 267 -1.02 -18.54 2.93
N THR A 268 -0.61 -18.09 1.74
CA THR A 268 0.77 -17.62 1.49
C THR A 268 1.15 -16.45 2.41
N ILE A 269 0.26 -15.47 2.58
CA ILE A 269 0.49 -14.33 3.48
C ILE A 269 0.70 -14.82 4.92
N LEU A 270 -0.18 -15.69 5.44
CA LEU A 270 -0.07 -16.17 6.82
C LEU A 270 1.22 -16.94 7.09
N VAL A 271 1.56 -17.89 6.22
CA VAL A 271 2.77 -18.72 6.36
C VAL A 271 4.03 -17.87 6.32
N LEU A 272 4.18 -17.04 5.28
CA LEU A 272 5.40 -16.24 5.12
C LEU A 272 5.49 -15.12 6.16
N SER A 273 4.37 -14.58 6.63
CA SER A 273 4.38 -13.60 7.72
C SER A 273 4.87 -14.23 9.02
N GLY A 274 4.43 -15.45 9.34
CA GLY A 274 4.99 -16.22 10.47
C GLY A 274 6.50 -16.40 10.35
N MET A 275 6.98 -16.86 9.18
CA MET A 275 8.41 -17.05 8.93
C MET A 275 9.22 -15.76 9.09
N ILE A 276 8.72 -14.64 8.57
CA ILE A 276 9.35 -13.32 8.72
C ILE A 276 9.43 -12.93 10.19
N LEU A 277 8.33 -13.05 10.94
CA LEU A 277 8.31 -12.67 12.36
C LEU A 277 9.15 -13.60 13.24
N ASP A 278 9.39 -14.85 12.83
CA ASP A 278 10.16 -15.83 13.59
C ASP A 278 11.68 -15.71 13.38
N SER A 279 12.11 -15.42 12.15
CA SER A 279 13.50 -15.72 11.74
C SER A 279 14.17 -14.67 10.86
N SER A 280 13.42 -13.66 10.39
CA SER A 280 13.93 -12.67 9.45
C SER A 280 14.46 -11.40 10.14
N LYS A 281 15.29 -10.64 9.42
CA LYS A 281 15.68 -9.26 9.78
C LYS A 281 14.70 -8.19 9.29
N ILE A 282 13.67 -8.56 8.54
CA ILE A 282 12.66 -7.64 8.02
C ILE A 282 11.85 -7.06 9.18
N SER A 283 11.58 -5.75 9.11
CA SER A 283 10.79 -5.08 10.13
C SER A 283 9.36 -5.64 10.20
N PRO A 284 8.88 -6.07 11.39
CA PRO A 284 7.51 -6.56 11.58
C PRO A 284 6.41 -5.62 11.09
N VAL A 285 6.65 -4.30 11.06
CA VAL A 285 5.66 -3.32 10.60
C VAL A 285 5.29 -3.50 9.13
N LEU A 286 6.20 -4.06 8.32
CA LEU A 286 5.99 -4.23 6.87
C LEU A 286 4.97 -5.33 6.55
N VAL A 287 4.67 -6.24 7.48
CA VAL A 287 3.64 -7.28 7.28
C VAL A 287 2.23 -6.82 7.69
N LEU A 288 2.05 -5.61 8.23
CA LEU A 288 0.74 -5.09 8.63
C LEU A 288 -0.23 -4.94 7.45
N PHE A 289 0.21 -4.36 6.34
CA PHE A 289 -0.63 -4.22 5.14
C PHE A 289 -1.08 -5.60 4.62
N PRO A 290 -0.17 -6.56 4.38
CA PRO A 290 -0.55 -7.90 3.94
C PRO A 290 -1.51 -8.61 4.89
N LEU A 291 -1.25 -8.56 6.21
CA LEU A 291 -2.12 -9.17 7.21
C LEU A 291 -3.51 -8.54 7.23
N ARG A 292 -3.61 -7.22 7.04
CA ARG A 292 -4.91 -6.54 6.90
C ARG A 292 -5.69 -7.07 5.71
N VAL A 293 -5.04 -7.23 4.56
CA VAL A 293 -5.68 -7.73 3.34
C VAL A 293 -6.11 -9.18 3.51
N ALA A 294 -5.24 -10.04 4.05
CA ALA A 294 -5.56 -11.43 4.36
C ALA A 294 -6.74 -11.52 5.34
N GLY A 295 -6.73 -10.72 6.40
CA GLY A 295 -7.80 -10.65 7.39
C GLY A 295 -9.13 -10.18 6.81
N ALA A 296 -9.10 -9.28 5.83
CA ALA A 296 -10.33 -8.86 5.17
C ALA A 296 -10.94 -9.96 4.27
N ARG A 297 -10.19 -11.00 3.92
CA ARG A 297 -10.63 -12.14 3.11
C ARG A 297 -10.63 -13.49 3.84
N SER A 298 -10.38 -13.48 5.15
CA SER A 298 -10.45 -14.69 5.96
C SER A 298 -11.89 -15.01 6.35
N TRP A 299 -12.24 -16.30 6.23
CA TRP A 299 -13.58 -16.82 6.54
C TRP A 299 -13.55 -17.85 7.66
N ASN A 300 -12.41 -18.49 7.87
CA ASN A 300 -12.29 -19.58 8.82
C ASN A 300 -11.74 -19.09 10.16
N LEU A 301 -12.23 -19.68 11.25
CA LEU A 301 -11.78 -19.34 12.61
C LEU A 301 -10.26 -19.48 12.76
N TRP A 302 -9.67 -20.55 12.21
CA TRP A 302 -8.21 -20.75 12.28
C TRP A 302 -7.42 -19.62 11.61
N GLN A 303 -7.96 -19.02 10.54
CA GLN A 303 -7.32 -17.87 9.87
C GLN A 303 -7.42 -16.63 10.75
N HIS A 304 -8.57 -16.43 11.41
CA HIS A 304 -8.77 -15.32 12.34
C HIS A 304 -7.79 -15.43 13.51
N ASP A 305 -7.71 -16.61 14.14
CA ASP A 305 -6.81 -16.89 15.25
C ASP A 305 -5.34 -16.67 14.85
N CYS A 306 -4.92 -17.20 13.70
CA CYS A 306 -3.56 -17.01 13.19
C CYS A 306 -3.22 -15.53 12.93
N ILE A 307 -4.15 -14.77 12.35
CA ILE A 307 -3.94 -13.33 12.11
C ILE A 307 -3.85 -12.55 13.41
N VAL A 308 -4.71 -12.86 14.39
CA VAL A 308 -4.67 -12.25 15.71
C VAL A 308 -3.33 -12.51 16.38
N GLU A 309 -2.86 -13.76 16.37
CA GLU A 309 -1.55 -14.13 16.92
C GLU A 309 -0.40 -13.35 16.25
N LEU A 310 -0.38 -13.27 14.92
CA LEU A 310 0.66 -12.54 14.18
C LEU A 310 0.62 -11.03 14.49
N LEU A 311 -0.58 -10.43 14.59
CA LEU A 311 -0.73 -9.02 14.94
C LEU A 311 -0.31 -8.74 16.39
N GLU A 312 -0.65 -9.61 17.34
CA GLU A 312 -0.23 -9.49 18.75
C GLU A 312 1.30 -9.56 18.88
N ARG A 313 1.96 -10.39 18.08
CA ARG A 313 3.42 -10.42 18.02
C ARG A 313 4.02 -9.11 17.50
N ILE A 314 3.43 -8.52 16.46
CA ILE A 314 3.86 -7.20 15.95
C ILE A 314 3.62 -6.11 17.00
N GLU A 315 2.49 -6.17 17.71
CA GLU A 315 2.08 -5.21 18.75
C GLU A 315 3.14 -5.04 19.86
N GLN A 316 3.93 -6.09 20.13
CA GLN A 316 5.02 -6.05 21.12
C GLN A 316 6.12 -5.02 20.78
N THR A 317 6.31 -4.72 19.49
CA THR A 317 7.31 -3.74 19.02
C THR A 317 6.67 -2.50 18.39
N PHE A 318 5.51 -2.67 17.76
CA PHE A 318 4.77 -1.63 17.06
C PHE A 318 3.31 -1.62 17.56
N PRO A 319 3.00 -0.83 18.60
CA PRO A 319 1.68 -0.80 19.22
C PRO A 319 0.53 -0.48 18.25
N VAL A 320 0.83 0.16 17.12
CA VAL A 320 -0.13 0.42 16.03
C VAL A 320 -0.83 -0.85 15.51
N ALA A 321 -0.22 -2.03 15.67
CA ALA A 321 -0.85 -3.30 15.30
C ALA A 321 -2.19 -3.55 16.02
N ALA A 322 -2.38 -2.96 17.20
CA ALA A 322 -3.64 -2.99 17.94
C ALA A 322 -4.80 -2.40 17.12
N ALA A 323 -4.55 -1.32 16.36
CA ALA A 323 -5.57 -0.70 15.50
C ALA A 323 -6.03 -1.66 14.40
N PHE A 324 -5.09 -2.36 13.75
CA PHE A 324 -5.39 -3.37 12.73
C PHE A 324 -6.20 -4.52 13.30
N ARG A 325 -5.84 -5.02 14.49
CA ARG A 325 -6.54 -6.10 15.17
C ARG A 325 -7.97 -5.69 15.54
N MET A 326 -8.15 -4.49 16.07
CA MET A 326 -9.48 -3.95 16.38
C MET A 326 -10.35 -3.81 15.13
N ASP A 327 -9.80 -3.28 14.04
CA ASP A 327 -10.53 -3.10 12.77
C ASP A 327 -10.95 -4.44 12.18
N LEU A 328 -10.06 -5.43 12.14
CA LEU A 328 -10.39 -6.78 11.66
C LEU A 328 -11.41 -7.47 12.57
N GLY A 329 -11.31 -7.32 13.89
CA GLY A 329 -12.29 -7.85 14.83
C GLY A 329 -13.70 -7.29 14.57
N ARG A 330 -13.81 -5.98 14.32
CA ARG A 330 -15.10 -5.35 13.94
C ARG A 330 -15.60 -5.87 12.59
N LEU A 331 -14.72 -6.06 11.62
CA LEU A 331 -15.07 -6.62 10.31
C LEU A 331 -15.64 -8.03 10.45
N TRP A 332 -14.96 -8.92 11.17
CA TRP A 332 -15.41 -10.29 11.36
C TRP A 332 -16.72 -10.35 12.13
N ALA A 333 -16.88 -9.53 13.19
CA ALA A 333 -18.12 -9.44 13.94
C ALA A 333 -19.32 -8.97 13.08
N SER A 334 -19.10 -8.11 12.08
CA SER A 334 -20.15 -7.66 11.16
C SER A 334 -20.62 -8.73 10.15
N ARG A 335 -19.89 -9.85 10.04
CA ARG A 335 -20.20 -10.98 9.14
C ARG A 335 -20.93 -12.13 9.84
N CYS A 336 -21.00 -12.11 11.17
CA CYS A 336 -21.72 -13.10 12.00
C CYS A 336 -23.20 -12.73 12.14
#